data_AF-A0A960IGA7-F1
#
_entry.id   AF-A0A960IGA7-F1
#
_cell.length_a   1.000
_cell.length_b   1.000
_cell.length_c   1.000
_cell.angle_alpha   90.00
_cell.angle_beta   90.00
_cell.angle_gamma   90.00
#
_symmetry.space_group_name_H-M   'P 1'
#
loop_
_entity.id
_entity.type
_entity.pdbx_description
1 polymer ?
#
loop_
_entity_poly.entity_id
_entity_poly.type
_entity_poly.pdbx_seq_one_letter_code
_entity_poly.pdbx_strand_id
1 'polypeptide(L)'
;MAADPDANPDADPDADPDADRDHRAGAAMEHLAGVLRSVAGPEAVARDGQDAAVEALVADGGRVLVVQATGWGKSAVYWIATRL
;
A
#
# COMPACT_ATOMS: atom_id res chain seq x y z
N MET A 1 21.12 -10.73 -19.56
CA MET A 1 19.81 -10.10 -19.31
C MET A 1 18.96 -11.16 -18.66
N ALA A 2 18.94 -11.22 -17.33
CA ALA A 2 18.07 -12.14 -16.59
C ALA A 2 16.66 -11.54 -16.64
N ALA A 3 15.66 -12.36 -16.96
CA ALA A 3 14.26 -11.94 -16.88
C ALA A 3 13.93 -11.51 -15.45
N ASP A 4 13.16 -10.43 -15.29
CA ASP A 4 12.70 -9.95 -13.99
C ASP A 4 11.77 -11.02 -13.37
N PRO A 5 12.14 -11.62 -12.22
CA PRO A 5 11.37 -12.71 -11.61
C PRO A 5 9.99 -12.27 -11.11
N ASP A 6 9.74 -10.97 -10.98
CA ASP A 6 8.45 -10.41 -10.57
C ASP A 6 7.57 -9.98 -11.77
N ALA A 7 8.03 -10.21 -13.00
CA ALA A 7 7.24 -9.88 -14.18
C ALA A 7 5.98 -10.76 -14.25
N ASN A 8 4.81 -10.13 -14.10
CA ASN A 8 3.51 -10.79 -14.26
C ASN A 8 3.30 -11.16 -15.74
N PRO A 9 3.22 -12.45 -16.11
CA PRO A 9 3.10 -12.90 -17.50
C PRO A 9 1.74 -12.58 -18.13
N ASP A 10 0.74 -12.21 -17.32
CA ASP A 10 -0.60 -11.82 -17.78
C ASP A 10 -0.76 -10.30 -17.96
N ALA A 11 0.30 -9.51 -17.74
CA ALA A 11 0.26 -8.07 -17.95
C ALA A 11 0.12 -7.76 -19.45
N ASP A 12 -0.89 -6.98 -19.80
CA ASP A 12 -1.05 -6.43 -21.15
C ASP A 12 0.12 -5.46 -21.44
N PRO A 13 0.99 -5.75 -22.43
CA PRO A 13 2.18 -4.94 -22.69
C PRO A 13 1.88 -3.54 -23.22
N ASP A 14 0.65 -3.30 -23.71
CA ASP A 14 0.20 -2.00 -24.20
C ASP A 14 -0.60 -1.21 -23.14
N ALA A 15 -0.82 -1.78 -21.95
CA ALA A 15 -1.46 -1.07 -20.84
C ALA A 15 -0.59 0.10 -20.37
N ASP A 16 -1.23 1.23 -20.07
CA ASP A 16 -0.56 2.35 -19.42
C ASP A 16 -0.10 1.91 -18.03
N PRO A 17 1.23 1.82 -17.76
CA PRO A 17 1.73 1.36 -16.48
C PRO A 17 1.30 2.26 -15.33
N ASP A 18 0.99 3.54 -15.60
CA ASP A 18 0.50 4.46 -14.59
C ASP A 18 -0.96 4.15 -14.22
N ALA A 19 -1.78 3.64 -15.14
CA ALA A 19 -3.17 3.26 -14.86
C ALA A 19 -3.29 2.03 -13.96
N ASP A 20 -2.44 1.02 -14.15
CA ASP A 20 -2.38 -0.15 -13.26
C ASP A 20 -1.90 0.24 -11.86
N ARG A 21 -0.87 1.10 -11.80
CA ARG A 21 -0.35 1.63 -10.54
C ARG A 21 -1.41 2.44 -9.79
N ASP A 22 -2.12 3.33 -10.45
CA ASP A 22 -3.19 4.14 -9.86
C ASP A 22 -4.32 3.25 -9.32
N HIS A 23 -4.67 2.18 -10.04
CA HIS A 23 -5.64 1.20 -9.56
C HIS A 23 -5.17 0.51 -8.27
N ARG A 24 -3.91 0.06 -8.25
CA ARG A 24 -3.30 -0.55 -7.05
C ARG A 24 -3.20 0.44 -5.89
N ALA A 25 -2.88 1.71 -6.15
CA ALA A 25 -2.87 2.77 -5.16
C ALA A 25 -4.27 2.99 -4.56
N GLY A 26 -5.30 3.06 -5.40
CA GLY A 26 -6.69 3.18 -4.96
C GLY A 26 -7.13 2.01 -4.07
N ALA A 27 -6.83 0.78 -4.50
CA ALA A 27 -7.12 -0.43 -3.72
C ALA A 27 -6.37 -0.45 -2.38
N ALA A 28 -5.11 0.00 -2.37
CA ALA A 28 -4.30 0.10 -1.16
C ALA A 28 -4.90 1.11 -0.15
N MET A 29 -5.38 2.26 -0.63
CA MET A 29 -6.02 3.27 0.21
C MET A 29 -7.36 2.79 0.77
N GLU A 30 -8.17 2.08 -0.02
CA GLU A 30 -9.40 1.49 0.46
C GLU A 30 -9.14 0.45 1.56
N HIS A 31 -8.13 -0.40 1.37
CA HIS A 31 -7.71 -1.39 2.37
C HIS A 31 -7.22 -0.71 3.65
N LEU A 32 -6.39 0.33 3.54
CA LEU A 32 -5.93 1.13 4.68
C LEU A 32 -7.10 1.69 5.48
N ALA A 33 -8.06 2.30 4.80
CA ALA A 33 -9.26 2.83 5.44
C ALA A 33 -10.07 1.73 6.14
N GLY A 34 -10.20 0.55 5.52
CA GLY A 34 -10.84 -0.62 6.13
C GLY A 34 -10.15 -1.10 7.41
N VAL A 35 -8.82 -1.23 7.37
CA VAL A 35 -8.01 -1.62 8.54
C VAL A 35 -8.15 -0.59 9.65
N LEU A 36 -8.00 0.70 9.35
CA LEU A 36 -8.13 1.78 10.33
C LEU A 36 -9.51 1.75 10.99
N ARG A 37 -10.58 1.60 10.20
CA ARG A 37 -11.94 1.51 10.75
C ARG A 37 -12.12 0.31 11.67
N SER A 38 -11.54 -0.83 11.31
CA SER A 38 -11.63 -2.06 12.11
C SER A 38 -10.92 -1.98 13.46
N VAL A 39 -9.88 -1.17 13.58
CA VAL A 39 -9.01 -1.13 14.78
C VAL A 39 -9.19 0.13 15.63
N ALA A 40 -9.65 1.23 15.02
CA ALA A 40 -9.78 2.54 15.66
C ALA A 40 -11.20 3.13 15.57
N GLY A 41 -12.13 2.46 14.89
CA GLY A 41 -13.55 2.86 14.80
C GLY A 41 -13.93 3.50 13.46
N PRO A 42 -15.24 3.65 13.17
CA PRO A 42 -15.75 3.98 11.83
C PRO A 42 -15.26 5.31 11.24
N GLU A 43 -14.93 6.28 12.10
CA GLU A 43 -14.43 7.61 11.71
C GLU A 43 -12.89 7.66 11.63
N ALA A 44 -12.21 6.52 11.77
CA ALA A 44 -10.76 6.49 11.72
C ALA A 44 -10.26 6.81 10.31
N VAL A 45 -9.43 7.86 10.23
CA VAL A 45 -8.74 8.30 9.03
C VAL A 45 -7.24 8.05 9.15
N ALA A 46 -6.57 7.96 8.01
CA ALA A 46 -5.13 7.82 7.99
C ALA A 46 -4.46 9.06 8.57
N ARG A 47 -3.34 8.83 9.26
CA ARG A 47 -2.47 9.90 9.75
C ARG A 47 -1.42 10.22 8.69
N ASP A 48 -0.94 11.46 8.70
CA ASP A 48 0.12 11.94 7.82
C ASP A 48 1.28 10.95 7.71
N GLY A 49 1.53 10.49 6.48
CA GLY A 49 2.59 9.54 6.15
C GLY A 49 2.18 8.06 6.16
N GLN A 50 1.00 7.69 6.67
CA GLN A 50 0.49 6.32 6.53
C GLN A 50 0.14 6.01 5.08
N ASP A 51 -0.55 6.93 4.41
CA ASP A 51 -0.94 6.79 3.00
C ASP A 51 0.29 6.61 2.11
N ALA A 52 1.27 7.50 2.25
CA ALA A 52 2.53 7.43 1.50
C ALA A 52 3.31 6.13 1.76
N ALA A 53 3.32 5.64 3.01
CA ALA A 53 3.98 4.37 3.33
C ALA A 53 3.26 3.18 2.70
N VAL A 54 1.93 3.19 2.70
CA VAL A 54 1.11 2.12 2.11
C VAL A 54 1.19 2.14 0.59
N GLU A 55 1.09 3.31 -0.04
CA GLU A 55 1.26 3.48 -1.49
C GLU A 55 2.61 2.93 -1.95
N ALA A 56 3.69 3.33 -1.30
CA ALA A 56 5.04 2.86 -1.63
C ALA A 56 5.25 1.36 -1.39
N LEU A 57 4.51 0.73 -0.47
CA LEU A 57 4.58 -0.71 -0.24
C LEU A 57 3.73 -1.50 -1.24
N VAL A 58 2.53 -1.02 -1.57
CA VAL A 58 1.51 -1.81 -2.30
C VAL A 58 1.43 -1.43 -3.78
N ALA A 59 1.36 -0.14 -4.08
CA ALA A 59 1.31 0.33 -5.47
C ALA A 59 2.69 0.22 -6.11
N ASP A 60 3.75 0.55 -5.38
CA ASP A 60 5.11 0.56 -5.92
C ASP A 60 5.85 -0.77 -5.71
N GLY A 61 5.33 -1.70 -4.89
CA GLY A 61 6.02 -2.94 -4.53
C GLY A 61 7.37 -2.68 -3.83
N GLY A 62 7.54 -1.50 -3.25
CA GLY A 62 8.79 -1.00 -2.72
C GLY A 62 9.10 -1.50 -1.31
N ARG A 63 10.21 -1.00 -0.75
CA ARG A 63 10.59 -1.20 0.66
C ARG A 63 10.51 0.14 1.38
N VAL A 64 9.84 0.17 2.54
CA VAL A 64 9.64 1.39 3.32
C VAL A 64 10.20 1.23 4.73
N LEU A 65 10.90 2.25 5.22
CA LEU A 65 11.33 2.39 6.61
C LEU A 65 10.50 3.48 7.30
N VAL A 66 9.66 3.09 8.27
CA VAL A 66 8.83 4.02 9.03
C VAL A 66 9.46 4.30 10.40
N VAL A 67 9.96 5.52 10.60
CA VAL A 67 10.49 5.99 11.89
C VAL A 67 9.56 7.06 12.45
N GLN A 68 8.81 6.71 13.50
CA GLN A 68 7.83 7.60 14.12
C GLN A 68 7.70 7.32 15.61
N ALA A 69 7.17 8.29 16.36
CA ALA A 69 6.92 8.18 17.80
C ALA A 69 5.99 6.99 18.16
N THR A 70 6.01 6.57 19.43
CA THR A 70 5.05 5.61 19.98
C THR A 70 3.64 6.20 19.90
N GLY A 71 2.62 5.35 19.67
CA GLY A 71 1.24 5.80 19.49
C GLY A 71 0.92 6.46 18.13
N TRP A 72 1.88 6.58 17.20
CA TRP A 72 1.60 7.09 15.85
C TRP A 72 0.71 6.16 15.02
N GLY A 73 0.66 4.85 15.33
CA GLY A 73 -0.14 3.88 14.58
C GLY A 73 0.62 3.13 13.48
N LYS A 74 1.92 2.86 13.68
CA LYS A 74 2.75 2.11 12.71
C LYS A 74 2.22 0.69 12.42
N SER A 75 1.49 0.10 13.36
CA SER A 75 0.88 -1.22 13.21
C SER A 75 -0.13 -1.29 12.07
N ALA A 76 -0.83 -0.20 11.75
CA ALA A 76 -1.76 -0.15 10.61
C ALA A 76 -1.01 -0.41 9.29
N VAL A 77 0.16 0.20 9.11
CA VAL A 77 1.03 -0.01 7.93
C VAL A 77 1.50 -1.46 7.85
N TYR A 78 1.93 -2.05 8.98
CA TYR A 78 2.34 -3.45 9.04
C TYR A 78 1.21 -4.41 8.65
N TRP A 79 0.00 -4.21 9.18
CA TRP A 79 -1.12 -5.11 8.91
C TRP A 79 -1.51 -5.15 7.44
N ILE A 80 -1.46 -4.00 6.76
CA ILE A 80 -1.71 -3.92 5.32
C ILE A 80 -0.62 -4.67 4.57
N ALA A 81 0.65 -4.41 4.88
CA ALA A 81 1.77 -5.08 4.22
C ALA A 81 1.73 -6.61 4.35
N THR A 82 1.13 -7.14 5.41
CA THR A 82 1.01 -8.60 5.65
C THR A 82 -0.28 -9.25 5.16
N ARG A 83 -1.26 -8.46 4.69
CA ARG A 83 -2.58 -8.94 4.24
C ARG A 83 -2.79 -8.85 2.73
N LEU A 84 -1.73 -8.54 1.97
CA LEU A 84 -1.71 -8.52 0.51
C LEU A 84 -1.58 -9.94 -0.06
#